data_AF-A0A953J8N9-F1
#
_entry.id   AF-A0A953J8N9-F1
#
_cell.length_a   1.000
_cell.length_b   1.000
_cell.length_c   1.000
_cell.angle_alpha   90.00
_cell.angle_beta   90.00
_cell.angle_gamma   90.00
#
_symmetry.space_group_name_H-M   'P 1'
#
loop_
_entity.id
_entity.type
_entity.pdbx_description
1 polymer ?
#
loop_
_entity_poly.entity_id
_entity_poly.type
_entity_poly.pdbx_seq_one_letter_code
_entity_poly.pdbx_strand_id
1 'polypeptide(L)'
;MKNFALISIVACAVTIAVSSSPGASPDQEKAFVDKYKTAFETRDAAALEAFLYQEGADPAILSFYKMMQSAEAGQKISKIELVELTAEDIKKATAPMDSPTGGKVCL
;
A
#
# COMPACT_ATOMS: atom_id res chain seq x y z
N MET A 1 22.88 -31.65 -28.89
CA MET A 1 24.11 -30.91 -28.52
C MET A 1 23.73 -29.46 -28.26
N LYS A 2 23.94 -29.00 -27.01
CA LYS A 2 24.20 -27.62 -26.51
C LYS A 2 23.54 -26.44 -27.24
N ASN A 3 22.55 -25.77 -26.64
CA ASN A 3 22.65 -24.52 -25.82
C ASN A 3 23.19 -23.34 -26.66
N PHE A 4 22.59 -22.16 -26.70
CA PHE A 4 22.46 -21.23 -25.58
C PHE A 4 21.40 -20.17 -25.84
N ALA A 5 20.59 -19.90 -24.81
CA ALA A 5 19.69 -18.78 -24.71
C ALA A 5 20.44 -17.44 -24.75
N LEU A 6 19.99 -16.51 -25.59
CA LEU A 6 20.31 -15.09 -25.47
C LEU A 6 19.23 -14.45 -24.59
N ILE A 7 19.44 -14.54 -23.28
CA ILE A 7 18.69 -13.74 -22.30
C ILE A 7 19.18 -12.30 -22.48
N SER A 8 18.37 -11.48 -23.15
CA SER A 8 18.59 -10.05 -23.26
C SER A 8 18.34 -9.44 -21.88
N ILE A 9 19.41 -9.10 -21.17
CA ILE A 9 19.36 -8.36 -19.91
C ILE A 9 18.95 -6.92 -20.27
N VAL A 10 17.65 -6.64 -20.18
CA VAL A 10 17.16 -5.26 -20.14
C VAL A 10 17.36 -4.75 -18.72
N ALA A 11 18.50 -4.10 -18.50
CA ALA A 11 18.73 -3.32 -17.29
C ALA A 11 17.92 -2.01 -17.39
N CYS A 12 16.67 -2.04 -16.93
CA CYS A 12 15.89 -0.82 -16.69
C CYS A 12 16.46 -0.12 -15.45
N ALA A 13 17.46 0.75 -15.66
CA ALA A 13 17.84 1.74 -14.66
C ALA A 13 16.74 2.80 -14.57
N VAL A 14 15.76 2.57 -13.70
CA VAL A 14 14.78 3.60 -13.32
C VAL A 14 15.49 4.58 -12.39
N THR A 15 15.93 5.71 -12.93
CA THR A 15 16.25 6.90 -12.14
C THR A 15 14.94 7.41 -11.54
N ILE A 16 14.70 7.12 -10.26
CA ILE A 16 13.60 7.73 -9.50
C ILE A 16 13.97 9.21 -9.34
N ALA A 17 13.43 10.05 -10.22
CA ALA A 17 13.35 11.47 -9.95
C ALA A 17 12.45 11.63 -8.71
N VAL A 18 13.06 11.95 -7.57
CA VAL A 18 12.34 12.31 -6.34
C VAL A 18 11.55 13.56 -6.66
N SER A 19 10.31 13.35 -7.11
CA SER A 19 9.35 14.42 -7.30
C SER A 19 8.95 14.85 -5.90
N SER A 20 9.50 15.96 -5.42
CA SER A 20 9.00 16.64 -4.22
C SER A 20 7.61 17.17 -4.54
N SER A 21 6.62 16.28 -4.51
CA SER A 21 5.22 16.68 -4.41
C SER A 21 5.09 17.48 -3.12
N PRO A 22 4.47 18.68 -3.14
CA PRO A 22 4.07 19.30 -1.89
C PRO A 22 3.24 18.27 -1.12
N GLY A 23 3.60 18.07 0.16
CA GLY A 23 2.82 17.23 1.06
C GLY A 23 1.37 17.70 1.11
N ALA A 24 0.46 16.83 1.52
CA ALA A 24 -0.94 17.20 1.71
C ALA A 24 -1.04 18.37 2.70
N SER A 25 -1.94 19.32 2.44
CA SER A 25 -2.25 20.36 3.42
C SER A 25 -2.93 19.78 4.66
N PRO A 26 -2.87 20.46 5.83
CA PRO A 26 -3.53 19.98 7.04
C PRO A 26 -5.04 19.69 6.86
N ASP A 27 -5.72 20.48 6.02
CA ASP A 27 -7.13 20.27 5.71
C ASP A 27 -7.37 18.98 4.91
N GLN A 28 -6.46 18.66 3.98
CA GLN A 28 -6.52 17.41 3.20
C GLN A 28 -6.24 16.19 4.08
N GLU A 29 -5.26 16.29 4.98
CA GLU A 29 -4.95 15.24 5.96
C GLU A 29 -6.13 14.99 6.89
N LYS A 30 -6.75 16.05 7.42
CA LYS A 30 -7.95 15.95 8.25
C LYS A 30 -9.11 15.31 7.49
N ALA A 31 -9.36 15.73 6.25
CA ALA A 31 -10.42 15.16 5.43
C ALA A 31 -10.18 13.66 5.13
N PHE A 32 -8.93 13.27 4.89
CA PHE A 32 -8.54 11.87 4.71
C PHE A 32 -8.84 11.04 5.97
N VAL A 33 -8.41 11.51 7.14
CA VAL A 33 -8.62 10.82 8.43
C VAL A 33 -10.10 10.73 8.78
N ASP A 34 -10.86 11.81 8.61
CA ASP A 34 -12.30 11.84 8.89
C ASP A 34 -13.06 10.86 8.01
N LYS A 35 -12.71 10.79 6.71
CA LYS A 35 -13.32 9.87 5.76
C LYS A 35 -12.98 8.41 6.09
N TYR A 36 -11.72 8.12 6.44
CA TYR A 36 -11.32 6.77 6.87
C TYR A 36 -12.07 6.36 8.13
N LYS A 37 -12.10 7.24 9.14
CA LYS A 37 -12.80 7.00 10.39
C LYS A 37 -14.28 6.71 10.17
N THR A 38 -14.94 7.53 9.35
CA THR A 38 -16.36 7.35 9.02
C THR A 38 -16.59 6.00 8.32
N ALA A 39 -15.78 5.68 7.31
CA ALA A 39 -15.90 4.42 6.57
C ALA A 39 -15.69 3.20 7.50
N PHE A 40 -14.69 3.27 8.37
CA PHE A 40 -14.41 2.22 9.34
C PHE A 40 -15.57 2.02 10.33
N GLU A 41 -16.04 3.10 10.96
CA GLU A 41 -17.10 3.01 11.99
C GLU A 41 -18.46 2.61 11.41
N THR A 42 -18.72 2.89 10.13
CA THR A 42 -19.98 2.59 9.45
C THR A 42 -19.96 1.27 8.67
N ARG A 43 -18.83 0.55 8.67
CA ARG A 43 -18.62 -0.66 7.86
C ARG A 43 -18.78 -0.43 6.36
N ASP A 44 -18.42 0.76 5.87
CA ASP A 44 -18.41 1.07 4.45
C ASP A 44 -17.18 0.43 3.77
N ALA A 45 -17.30 -0.85 3.43
CA ALA A 45 -16.23 -1.61 2.80
C ALA A 45 -15.76 -0.97 1.49
N ALA A 46 -16.68 -0.48 0.65
CA ALA A 46 -16.33 0.15 -0.62
C ALA A 46 -15.50 1.42 -0.41
N ALA A 47 -15.85 2.25 0.58
CA ALA A 47 -15.04 3.41 0.93
C ALA A 47 -13.68 3.02 1.53
N LEU A 48 -13.61 1.99 2.39
CA LEU A 48 -12.36 1.48 2.95
C LEU A 48 -11.40 0.97 1.88
N GLU A 49 -11.90 0.22 0.89
CA GLU A 49 -11.09 -0.29 -0.21
C GLU A 49 -10.46 0.83 -1.05
N ALA A 50 -11.10 1.99 -1.15
CA ALA A 50 -10.57 3.16 -1.85
C ALA A 50 -9.35 3.79 -1.15
N PHE A 51 -9.08 3.43 0.10
CA PHE A 51 -7.86 3.83 0.82
C PHE A 51 -6.65 2.94 0.52
N LEU A 52 -6.84 1.81 -0.17
CA LEU A 52 -5.73 0.97 -0.60
C LEU A 52 -5.05 1.58 -1.82
N TYR A 53 -3.72 1.56 -1.81
CA TYR A 53 -2.94 1.85 -3.02
C TYR A 53 -3.02 0.64 -3.96
N GLN A 54 -3.48 0.87 -5.19
CA GLN A 54 -3.79 -0.20 -6.16
C GLN A 54 -2.87 -0.19 -7.38
N GLU A 55 -2.14 0.90 -7.62
CA GLU A 55 -1.29 1.03 -8.81
C GLU A 55 -0.11 0.07 -8.73
N GLY A 56 0.01 -0.79 -9.75
CA GLY A 56 1.05 -1.84 -9.79
C GLY A 56 0.85 -2.98 -8.80
N ALA A 57 -0.25 -3.00 -8.03
CA ALA A 57 -0.51 -4.06 -7.06
C ALA A 57 -0.89 -5.38 -7.74
N ASP A 58 -0.41 -6.49 -7.18
CA ASP A 58 -0.88 -7.83 -7.56
C ASP A 58 -2.38 -7.98 -7.20
N PRO A 59 -3.26 -8.34 -8.15
CA PRO A 59 -4.70 -8.40 -7.90
C PRO A 59 -5.11 -9.41 -6.82
N ALA A 60 -4.40 -10.53 -6.68
CA ALA A 60 -4.69 -11.55 -5.68
C ALA A 60 -4.25 -11.10 -4.28
N ILE A 61 -3.12 -10.40 -4.18
CA ILE A 61 -2.69 -9.73 -2.93
C ILE A 61 -3.71 -8.65 -2.56
N LEU A 62 -4.12 -7.80 -3.51
CA LEU A 62 -5.11 -6.75 -3.27
C LEU A 62 -6.44 -7.33 -2.77
N SER A 63 -6.93 -8.40 -3.39
CA SER A 63 -8.16 -9.08 -2.95
C SER A 63 -8.07 -9.60 -1.51
N PHE A 64 -6.90 -10.09 -1.09
CA PHE A 64 -6.67 -10.53 0.29
C PHE A 64 -6.77 -9.37 1.27
N TYR A 65 -6.14 -8.22 0.96
CA TYR A 65 -6.19 -7.04 1.82
C TYR A 65 -7.60 -6.45 1.94
N LYS A 66 -8.38 -6.41 0.85
CA LYS A 66 -9.79 -5.95 0.90
C LYS A 66 -10.64 -6.78 1.87
N MET A 67 -10.44 -8.10 1.86
CA MET A 67 -11.13 -9.02 2.77
C MET A 67 -10.74 -8.77 4.23
N MET A 68 -9.44 -8.59 4.50
CA MET A 68 -8.94 -8.33 5.85
C MET A 68 -9.31 -6.95 6.39
N GLN A 69 -9.27 -5.91 5.54
CA GLN A 69 -9.51 -4.52 5.94
C GLN A 69 -10.93 -4.31 6.49
N SER A 70 -11.91 -5.01 5.92
CA SER A 70 -13.32 -4.89 6.31
C SER A 70 -13.73 -5.83 7.46
N ALA A 71 -12.94 -6.86 7.76
CA ALA A 71 -13.28 -7.89 8.75
C ALA A 71 -13.48 -7.32 10.18
N GLU A 72 -12.67 -6.34 10.57
CA GLU A 72 -12.72 -5.72 11.90
C GLU A 72 -13.47 -4.37 11.92
N ALA A 73 -14.08 -3.98 10.80
CA ALA A 73 -14.75 -2.69 10.68
C ALA A 73 -16.02 -2.63 11.56
N GLY A 74 -16.38 -1.40 11.96
CA GLY A 74 -17.59 -1.07 12.70
C GLY A 74 -17.40 -0.86 14.20
N GLN A 75 -16.16 -0.93 14.70
CA GLN A 75 -15.82 -0.49 16.05
C GLN A 75 -15.56 1.01 16.08
N LYS A 76 -15.73 1.65 17.23
CA LYS A 76 -15.43 3.08 17.41
C LYS A 76 -13.91 3.31 17.49
N ILE A 77 -13.42 4.28 16.73
CA ILE A 77 -12.01 4.68 16.75
C ILE A 77 -11.81 5.75 17.82
N SER A 78 -11.08 5.40 18.87
CA SER A 78 -10.73 6.31 19.97
C SER A 78 -9.68 7.35 19.56
N LYS A 79 -8.70 6.96 18.73
CA LYS A 79 -7.67 7.84 18.16
C LYS A 79 -7.22 7.33 16.80
N ILE A 80 -7.02 8.24 15.85
CA ILE A 80 -6.39 8.00 14.55
C ILE A 80 -5.64 9.26 14.13
N GLU A 81 -4.44 9.11 13.60
CA GLU A 81 -3.59 10.21 13.14
C GLU A 81 -2.72 9.74 11.96
N LEU A 82 -2.35 10.67 11.08
CA LEU A 82 -1.31 10.42 10.09
C LEU A 82 0.05 10.66 10.74
N VAL A 83 0.97 9.72 10.54
CA VAL A 83 2.34 9.81 11.04
C VAL A 83 3.30 9.68 9.88
N GLU A 84 4.38 10.45 9.92
CA GLU A 84 5.48 10.25 8.99
C GLU A 84 6.13 8.90 9.24
N LEU A 85 6.43 8.18 8.16
CA LEU A 85 7.15 6.92 8.25
C LEU A 85 8.57 7.17 8.78
N THR A 86 8.98 6.42 9.79
CA THR A 86 10.37 6.44 10.25
C THR A 86 11.28 5.76 9.22
N ALA A 87 12.59 5.98 9.33
CA ALA A 87 13.56 5.26 8.50
C ALA A 87 13.45 3.73 8.69
N GLU A 88 13.06 3.27 9.88
CA GLU A 88 12.83 1.86 10.16
C GLU A 88 11.58 1.33 9.46
N ASP A 89 10.49 2.12 9.45
CA ASP A 89 9.26 1.78 8.73
C ASP A 89 9.50 1.65 7.23
N ILE A 90 10.25 2.59 6.64
CA ILE A 90 10.63 2.56 5.23
C ILE A 90 11.47 1.32 4.93
N LYS A 91 12.46 1.01 5.78
CA LYS A 91 13.30 -0.18 5.63
C LYS A 91 12.48 -1.47 5.70
N LYS A 92 11.48 -1.52 6.59
CA LYS A 92 10.58 -2.68 6.72
C LYS A 92 9.65 -2.81 5.52
N ALA A 93 9.08 -1.70 5.05
CA ALA A 93 8.17 -1.69 3.90
C ALA A 93 8.87 -2.14 2.61
N THR A 94 10.11 -1.70 2.41
CA THR A 94 10.91 -2.03 1.21
C THR A 94 11.61 -3.38 1.30
N ALA A 95 11.62 -4.04 2.47
CA ALA A 95 12.19 -5.37 2.61
C ALA A 95 11.29 -6.43 1.94
N PRO A 96 11.86 -7.49 1.34
CA PRO A 96 11.07 -8.57 0.78
C PRO A 96 10.23 -9.29 1.86
N MET A 97 8.91 -9.20 1.75
CA MET A 97 7.92 -9.84 2.62
C MET A 97 7.31 -11.06 1.93
N ASP A 98 6.86 -12.04 2.72
CA ASP A 98 6.16 -13.20 2.18
C ASP A 98 4.80 -12.79 1.60
N SER A 99 4.55 -13.19 0.35
CA SER A 99 3.26 -12.96 -0.30
C SER A 99 2.25 -14.03 0.12
N PRO A 100 0.96 -13.69 0.32
CA PRO A 100 -0.10 -14.67 0.50
C PRO A 100 -0.28 -15.61 -0.71
N THR A 101 0.23 -15.23 -1.89
CA THR A 101 0.24 -16.07 -3.10
C THR A 101 1.53 -16.90 -3.25
N GLY A 102 2.45 -16.81 -2.29
CA GLY A 102 3.78 -17.43 -2.34
C GLY A 102 4.84 -16.52 -2.97
N GLY A 103 6.11 -16.74 -2.60
CA GLY A 103 7.23 -15.90 -3.02
C GLY A 103 7.41 -14.64 -2.15
N LYS A 104 8.26 -13.72 -2.61
CA LYS A 104 8.61 -12.49 -1.91
C LYS A 104 8.14 -11.26 -2.68
N VAL A 105 7.61 -10.27 -1.98
CA VAL A 105 7.19 -8.97 -2.54
C VAL A 105 7.74 -7.83 -1.68
N CYS A 106 8.08 -6.71 -2.31
CA CYS A 106 8.38 -5.45 -1.62
C CYS A 106 7.22 -4.48 -1.84
N LEU A 107 7.01 -3.54 -0.92
CA LEU A 107 6.15 -2.38 -1.17
C LEU A 107 6.85 -1.34 -2.04
#